data_AF-A0A1G1LKM8-F1
#
_entry.id   AF-A0A1G1LKM8-F1
#
_cell.length_a   1.000
_cell.length_b   1.000
_cell.length_c   1.000
_cell.angle_alpha   90.00
_cell.angle_beta   90.00
_cell.angle_gamma   90.00
#
_symmetry.space_group_name_H-M   'P 1'
#
loop_
_entity.id
_entity.type
_entity.pdbx_description
1 polymer ?
#
loop_
_entity_poly.entity_id
_entity_poly.type
_entity_poly.pdbx_seq_one_letter_code
_entity_poly.pdbx_strand_id
1 'polypeptide(L)' 'MNTEISYAKLQGRYGGKFIARKDCLVLASAATYGGLIRQIRQKRLDRRTLTFGYVPPKETLCIYAW' A
#
# COMPACT_ATOMS: atom_id res chain seq x y z
N MET A 1 17.60 11.72 -2.14
CA MET A 1 16.37 12.54 -2.24
C MET A 1 15.18 11.60 -2.15
N ASN A 2 14.63 11.41 -0.95
CA ASN A 2 13.42 10.60 -0.75
C ASN A 2 12.21 11.47 -1.08
N THR A 3 11.61 11.27 -2.24
CA THR A 3 10.31 11.86 -2.55
C THR A 3 9.26 11.13 -1.70
N GLU A 4 9.01 11.61 -0.49
CA GLU A 4 7.90 11.10 0.33
C GLU A 4 6.61 11.25 -0.48
N ILE A 5 5.98 10.12 -0.82
CA ILE A 5 4.66 10.15 -1.43
C ILE A 5 3.69 10.67 -0.36
N SER A 6 3.16 11.87 -0.58
CA SER A 6 2.10 12.42 0.28
C SER A 6 0.98 11.39 0.47
N TYR A 7 0.58 11.20 1.72
CA TYR A 7 -0.44 10.22 2.09
C TYR A 7 -1.75 10.42 1.31
N ALA A 8 -2.12 11.67 1.01
CA ALA A 8 -3.30 11.98 0.19
C ALA A 8 -3.20 11.43 -1.25
N LYS A 9 -2.01 11.48 -1.86
CA LYS A 9 -1.76 10.87 -3.19
C LYS A 9 -1.83 9.34 -3.10
N LEU A 10 -1.32 8.78 -2.01
CA LEU A 10 -1.35 7.35 -1.74
C LEU A 10 -2.79 6.85 -1.56
N GLN A 11 -3.63 7.57 -0.81
CA GLN A 11 -5.06 7.30 -0.66
C GLN A 11 -5.84 7.47 -1.96
N GLY A 12 -5.56 8.51 -2.76
CA GLY A 12 -6.25 8.73 -4.04
C GLY A 12 -6.05 7.57 -5.03
N ARG A 13 -4.88 6.94 -5.02
CA ARG A 13 -4.53 5.86 -5.97
C ARG A 13 -4.77 4.46 -5.41
N TYR A 14 -4.55 4.27 -4.11
CA TYR A 14 -4.55 2.95 -3.46
C TYR A 14 -5.55 2.82 -2.31
N GLY A 15 -6.40 3.82 -2.06
CA GLY A 15 -7.45 3.74 -1.06
C GLY A 15 -8.29 2.47 -1.20
N GLY A 16 -8.55 1.81 -0.08
CA GLY A 16 -9.26 0.53 -0.03
C GLY A 16 -8.43 -0.68 -0.43
N LYS A 17 -7.10 -0.54 -0.62
CA LYS A 17 -6.23 -1.62 -1.10
C LYS A 17 -5.12 -1.95 -0.10
N PHE A 18 -4.74 -3.21 -0.10
CA PHE A 18 -3.46 -3.66 0.42
C PHE A 18 -2.36 -3.29 -0.56
N ILE A 19 -1.24 -2.79 -0.05
CA ILE A 19 -0.06 -2.42 -0.82
C ILE A 19 1.17 -3.16 -0.30
N ALA A 20 2.11 -3.42 -1.21
CA ALA A 20 3.48 -3.78 -0.88
C ALA A 20 4.40 -2.71 -1.45
N ARG A 21 5.28 -2.16 -0.60
CA ARG A 21 6.18 -1.06 -0.93
C ARG A 21 7.62 -1.38 -0.58
N LYS A 22 8.55 -0.79 -1.32
CA LYS A 22 9.99 -0.77 -1.03
C LYS A 22 10.49 0.65 -1.30
N ASP A 23 11.28 1.22 -0.38
CA ASP A 23 11.87 2.56 -0.54
C ASP A 23 10.83 3.64 -0.95
N CYS A 24 9.68 3.63 -0.29
CA CYS A 24 8.52 4.49 -0.58
C CYS A 24 7.80 4.26 -1.92
N LEU A 25 8.23 3.31 -2.74
CA LEU A 25 7.58 2.95 -4.01
C LEU A 25 6.62 1.76 -3.83
N VAL A 26 5.37 1.92 -4.27
CA VAL A 26 4.39 0.82 -4.29
C VAL A 26 4.66 -0.11 -5.48
N LEU A 27 5.03 -1.35 -5.20
CA LEU A 27 5.39 -2.36 -6.21
C LEU A 27 4.22 -3.29 -6.57
N ALA A 28 3.29 -3.50 -5.64
CA ALA A 28 2.07 -4.28 -5.85
C ALA A 28 0.92 -3.73 -5.00
N SER A 29 -0.31 -3.90 -5.49
CA SER A 29 -1.52 -3.46 -4.77
C SER A 29 -2.74 -4.28 -5.16
N ALA A 30 -3.58 -4.65 -4.20
CA ALA A 30 -4.80 -5.40 -4.45
C ALA A 30 -5.90 -5.08 -3.42
N ALA A 31 -7.16 -5.28 -3.79
CA ALA A 31 -8.30 -5.07 -2.89
C ALA A 31 -8.30 -6.04 -1.69
N THR A 32 -7.68 -7.21 -1.82
CA THR A 32 -7.57 -8.21 -0.74
C THR A 32 -6.11 -8.59 -0.52
N TYR A 33 -5.79 -9.02 0.70
CA TYR A 33 -4.45 -9.50 1.03
C TYR A 33 -4.05 -10.71 0.18
N GLY A 34 -4.97 -11.65 -0.05
CA GLY A 34 -4.74 -12.79 -0.95
C GLY A 34 -4.40 -12.36 -2.39
N GLY A 35 -5.11 -11.34 -2.91
CA GLY A 35 -4.79 -10.74 -4.21
C GLY A 35 -3.41 -10.09 -4.25
N LEU A 36 -3.00 -9.45 -3.15
CA LEU A 36 -1.67 -8.84 -3.05
C LEU A 36 -0.57 -9.91 -3.11
N ILE A 37 -0.73 -11.00 -2.36
CA ILE A 37 0.22 -12.13 -2.39
C ILE A 37 0.31 -12.74 -3.79
N ARG A 38 -0.82 -12.88 -4.50
CA ARG A 38 -0.82 -13.36 -5.88
C ARG A 38 -0.01 -12.44 -6.80
N GLN A 39 -0.19 -11.13 -6.70
CA GLN A 39 0.59 -10.17 -7.51
C GLN A 39 2.08 -10.22 -7.18
N ILE A 40 2.45 -10.32 -5.90
CA ILE A 40 3.86 -10.43 -5.47
C ILE A 40 4.51 -11.67 -6.08
N ARG A 41 3.82 -12.81 -6.06
CA ARG A 41 4.30 -14.05 -6.69
C ARG A 41 4.44 -13.91 -8.21
N GLN A 42 3.44 -13.34 -8.88
CA GLN A 42 3.47 -13.12 -10.33
C GLN A 42 4.62 -12.20 -10.75
N LYS A 43 4.91 -11.17 -9.95
CA LYS A 43 6.01 -10.23 -10.19
C LYS A 43 7.37 -10.71 -9.65
N ARG A 44 7.43 -11.91 -9.05
CA ARG A 44 8.64 -12.49 -8.43
C ARG A 44 9.34 -11.53 -7.46
N LEU A 45 8.57 -10.74 -6.71
CA LEU A 45 9.13 -9.77 -5.76
C LEU A 45 9.64 -10.49 -4.51
N ASP A 46 10.82 -10.11 -4.03
CA ASP A 46 11.36 -10.64 -2.77
C ASP A 46 10.62 -10.03 -1.58
N ARG A 47 9.80 -10.87 -0.93
CA ARG A 47 8.98 -10.53 0.23
C ARG A 47 9.78 -9.99 1.41
N ARG A 48 11.05 -10.36 1.58
CA ARG A 48 11.88 -9.90 2.71
C ARG A 48 12.22 -8.42 2.61
N THR A 49 12.15 -7.86 1.41
CA THR A 49 12.47 -6.46 1.12
C THR A 49 11.23 -5.56 1.05
N LEU A 50 10.03 -6.13 1.24
CA LEU A 50 8.76 -5.41 1.10
C LEU A 50 8.17 -5.05 2.46
N THR A 51 7.72 -3.81 2.59
CA THR A 51 6.81 -3.38 3.66
C THR A 51 5.37 -3.53 3.19
N PHE A 52 4.53 -4.14 4.01
CA PHE A 52 3.11 -4.33 3.75
C PHE A 52 2.28 -3.28 4.47
N GLY A 53 1.16 -2.88 3.88
CA GLY A 53 0.21 -1.98 4.54
C GLY A 53 -1.16 -2.02 3.89
N TYR A 54 -2.17 -1.59 4.63
CA TYR A 54 -3.48 -1.28 4.09
C TYR A 54 -3.61 0.23 3.97
N VAL A 55 -4.09 0.70 2.83
CA VAL A 55 -4.37 2.11 2.61
C VAL A 55 -5.86 2.33 2.80
N PRO A 56 -6.28 3.00 3.89
CA PRO A 56 -7.68 3.30 4.07
C PRO A 56 -8.19 4.22 2.94
N PRO A 57 -9.44 4.04 2.48
CA PRO A 57 -10.02 4.91 1.46
C PRO A 57 -10.10 6.35 1.97
N LYS A 58 -10.17 7.30 1.03
CA LYS A 58 -10.11 8.75 1.31
C LYS A 58 -11.19 9.22 2.30
N GLU A 59 -12.31 8.51 2.36
CA GLU A 59 -13.45 8.83 3.24
C GLU A 59 -13.30 8.30 4.66
N THR A 60 -12.29 7.45 4.94
CA THR A 60 -12.03 6.96 6.30
C THR A 60 -11.22 8.01 7.07
N LEU A 61 -11.92 8.94 7.70
CA LEU A 61 -11.40 9.77 8.79
C LEU A 61 -11.22 8.89 10.03
N CYS A 62 -9.99 8.50 10.36
CA CYS A 62 -9.69 8.03 11.71
C CYS A 62 -9.74 9.24 12.66
N ILE A 63 -10.92 9.50 13.22
CA ILE A 63 -11.05 10.39 14.38
C ILE A 63 -10.52 9.60 15.58
N TYR A 64 -9.27 9.85 15.97
CA TYR A 64 -8.80 9.45 17.30
C TYR A 64 -9.34 10.47 18.29
N ALA A 65 -10.50 10.19 18.87
CA ALA A 65 -10.95 10.89 20.07
C ALA A 65 -10.06 10.43 21.22
N TRP A 66 -9.30 11.39 21.78
CA TRP A 66 -8.63 11.24 23.07
C TRP A 66 -9.64 11.40 24.20
#